data_AF-A0A1J5TX61-F1
#
_entry.id   AF-A0A1J5TX61-F1
#
_cell.length_a   1.000
_cell.length_b   1.000
_cell.length_c   1.000
_cell.angle_alpha   90.00
_cell.angle_beta   90.00
_cell.angle_gamma   90.00
#
_symmetry.space_group_name_H-M   'P 1'
#
loop_
_entity.id
_entity.type
_entity.pdbx_description
1 polymer ?
#
loop_
_entity_poly.entity_id
_entity_poly.type
_entity_poly.pdbx_seq_one_letter_code
_entity_poly.pdbx_strand_id
1 'polypeptide(L)'
;MAIPDAYQEDWELFIKKADLDETYPADILLDFMREFVDQHRSELVEESDDKPKRVIVKKAAPKKKSFLARKAKIVKKKDIVDDDSPDITQTPKFKFLELVRELDAGDGTSPEELVTKAEASGIPRPRLQMNKMIRRGILYIHEGKIHVT
;
A
#
# COMPACT_ATOMS: atom_id res chain seq x y z
N MET A 1 12.11 -8.27 -9.44
CA MET A 1 11.45 -9.31 -10.26
C MET A 1 10.64 -8.56 -11.30
N ALA A 2 10.95 -8.72 -12.57
CA ALA A 2 10.18 -8.15 -13.67
C ALA A 2 9.28 -9.24 -14.24
N ILE A 3 8.08 -8.86 -14.69
CA ILE A 3 7.21 -9.76 -15.45
C ILE A 3 7.88 -9.96 -16.82
N PRO A 4 8.00 -11.20 -17.33
CA PRO A 4 8.54 -11.40 -18.67
C PRO A 4 7.66 -10.68 -19.71
N ASP A 5 8.29 -10.04 -20.71
CA ASP A 5 7.60 -9.23 -21.72
C ASP A 5 6.44 -9.96 -22.40
N ALA A 6 6.55 -11.28 -22.57
CA ALA A 6 5.53 -12.14 -23.16
C ALA A 6 4.19 -12.16 -22.41
N TYR A 7 4.17 -11.81 -21.12
CA TYR A 7 2.96 -11.81 -20.28
C TYR A 7 2.53 -10.40 -19.87
N GLN A 8 3.18 -9.37 -20.40
CA GLN A 8 2.91 -8.01 -19.97
C GLN A 8 1.53 -7.52 -20.44
N GLU A 9 1.13 -7.89 -21.67
CA GLU A 9 -0.19 -7.59 -22.22
C GLU A 9 -1.31 -8.28 -21.42
N ASP A 10 -1.13 -9.56 -21.09
CA ASP A 10 -2.07 -10.33 -20.26
C ASP A 10 -2.20 -9.74 -18.85
N TRP A 11 -1.08 -9.30 -18.27
CA TRP A 11 -1.07 -8.66 -16.97
C TRP A 11 -1.80 -7.31 -16.97
N GLU A 12 -1.65 -6.51 -18.03
CA GLU A 12 -2.40 -5.26 -18.18
C GLU A 12 -3.90 -5.50 -18.35
N LEU A 13 -4.29 -6.51 -19.13
CA LEU A 13 -5.69 -6.92 -19.27
C LEU A 13 -6.29 -7.37 -17.94
N PHE A 14 -5.52 -8.15 -17.17
CA PHE A 14 -5.91 -8.60 -15.84
C PHE A 14 -6.17 -7.43 -14.87
N ILE A 15 -5.27 -6.43 -14.85
CA ILE A 15 -5.45 -5.23 -14.02
C ILE A 15 -6.69 -4.44 -14.45
N LYS A 16 -6.89 -4.25 -15.76
CA LYS A 16 -8.08 -3.54 -16.28
C LYS A 16 -9.39 -4.23 -15.89
N LYS A 17 -9.40 -5.56 -15.90
CA LYS A 17 -10.56 -6.35 -15.45
C LYS A 17 -10.83 -6.14 -13.95
N ALA A 18 -9.80 -6.20 -13.13
CA ALA A 18 -9.94 -5.94 -11.69
C ALA A 18 -10.46 -4.53 -11.40
N ASP A 19 -9.99 -3.52 -12.14
CA ASP A 19 -10.48 -2.15 -12.05
C ASP A 19 -11.98 -2.04 -12.43
N LEU A 20 -12.44 -2.81 -13.43
CA LEU A 20 -13.85 -2.88 -13.83
C LEU A 20 -14.72 -3.56 -12.77
N ASP A 21 -14.22 -4.64 -12.19
CA ASP A 21 -14.89 -5.44 -11.16
C ASP A 21 -14.80 -4.78 -9.77
N GLU A 22 -14.28 -3.55 -9.67
CA GLU A 22 -14.02 -2.79 -8.44
C GLU A 22 -13.27 -3.57 -7.35
N THR A 23 -12.47 -4.56 -7.77
CA THR A 23 -11.74 -5.48 -6.89
C THR A 23 -10.25 -5.31 -7.05
N TYR A 24 -9.47 -5.76 -6.06
CA TYR A 24 -8.03 -5.66 -6.15
C TYR A 24 -7.47 -6.85 -6.96
N PRO A 25 -6.52 -6.63 -7.89
CA PRO A 25 -5.90 -7.71 -8.65
C PRO A 25 -5.32 -8.84 -7.77
N ALA A 26 -4.83 -8.51 -6.57
CA ALA A 26 -4.30 -9.54 -5.67
C ALA A 26 -5.40 -10.38 -4.99
N ASP A 27 -6.62 -9.86 -4.85
CA ASP A 27 -7.74 -10.62 -4.28
C ASP A 27 -8.18 -11.69 -5.29
N ILE A 28 -8.30 -11.32 -6.57
CA ILE A 28 -8.60 -12.26 -7.67
C ILE A 28 -7.50 -13.34 -7.78
N LEU A 29 -6.23 -12.95 -7.70
CA LEU A 29 -5.12 -13.90 -7.70
C LEU A 29 -5.14 -14.83 -6.49
N LEU A 30 -5.52 -14.31 -5.31
CA LEU A 30 -5.58 -15.10 -4.09
C LEU A 30 -6.65 -16.18 -4.19
N ASP A 31 -7.82 -15.84 -4.71
CA ASP A 31 -8.92 -16.80 -4.90
C ASP A 31 -8.55 -17.86 -5.93
N PHE A 32 -7.96 -17.45 -7.07
CA PHE A 32 -7.43 -18.38 -8.05
C PHE A 32 -6.37 -19.34 -7.46
N MET A 33 -5.42 -18.81 -6.68
CA MET A 33 -4.39 -19.60 -6.03
C MET A 33 -4.98 -20.58 -5.01
N ARG A 34 -6.01 -20.19 -4.27
CA ARG A 34 -6.71 -21.07 -3.33
C ARG A 34 -7.38 -22.23 -4.05
N GLU A 35 -8.13 -21.94 -5.12
CA GLU A 35 -8.78 -22.97 -5.93
C GLU A 35 -7.76 -23.92 -6.55
N PHE A 36 -6.66 -23.39 -7.10
CA PHE A 36 -5.59 -24.20 -7.67
C PHE A 36 -4.95 -25.11 -6.62
N VAL A 37 -4.60 -24.57 -5.45
CA VAL A 37 -4.00 -25.37 -4.37
C VAL A 37 -4.96 -26.42 -3.86
N ASP A 38 -6.25 -26.11 -3.69
CA ASP A 38 -7.24 -27.09 -3.24
C ASP A 38 -7.44 -28.21 -4.27
N GLN A 39 -7.44 -27.89 -5.57
CA GLN A 39 -7.54 -28.88 -6.65
C GLN A 39 -6.30 -29.78 -6.76
N HIS A 40 -5.10 -29.21 -6.61
CA HIS A 40 -3.84 -29.95 -6.75
C HIS A 40 -3.24 -30.44 -5.42
N ARG A 41 -3.97 -30.29 -4.31
CA ARG A 41 -3.50 -30.66 -2.97
C ARG A 41 -3.13 -32.12 -2.86
N SER A 42 -3.88 -33.01 -3.49
CA SER A 42 -3.63 -34.45 -3.48
C SER A 42 -2.38 -34.84 -4.27
N GLU A 43 -2.06 -34.13 -5.36
CA GLU A 43 -0.81 -34.35 -6.12
C GLU A 43 0.40 -33.79 -5.38
N LEU A 44 0.27 -32.62 -4.73
CA LEU A 44 1.38 -31.96 -4.03
C LEU A 44 1.84 -32.71 -2.76
N VAL A 45 0.93 -33.44 -2.12
CA VAL A 45 1.23 -34.24 -0.91
C VAL A 45 2.01 -35.51 -1.25
N GLU A 46 1.86 -36.06 -2.45
CA GLU A 46 2.57 -37.27 -2.89
C GLU A 46 4.04 -37.00 -3.30
N GLU A 47 4.41 -35.74 -3.61
CA GLU A 47 5.73 -35.41 -4.17
C GLU A 47 6.72 -34.78 -3.17
N SER A 48 6.32 -34.49 -1.93
CA SER A 48 7.14 -33.72 -0.98
C SER A 48 7.73 -34.52 0.18
N ASP A 49 8.49 -35.58 -0.14
CA ASP A 49 9.33 -36.29 0.84
C ASP A 49 10.82 -35.89 0.77
N ASP A 50 11.13 -34.73 0.19
CA ASP A 50 12.50 -34.19 0.12
C ASP A 50 12.81 -33.30 1.32
N LYS A 51 13.38 -33.91 2.36
CA LYS A 51 13.88 -33.21 3.54
C LYS A 51 15.08 -32.33 3.15
N PRO A 52 15.10 -31.02 3.47
CA PRO A 52 16.22 -30.16 3.12
C PRO A 52 17.48 -30.58 3.90
N LYS A 53 18.56 -30.88 3.17
CA LYS A 53 19.88 -31.19 3.74
C LYS A 53 20.41 -29.98 4.51
N ARG A 54 20.68 -30.16 5.81
CA ARG A 54 21.30 -29.14 6.66
C ARG A 54 22.71 -28.83 6.18
N VAL A 55 22.91 -27.66 5.58
CA VAL A 55 24.23 -27.11 5.28
C VAL A 55 24.67 -26.21 6.44
N ILE A 56 25.73 -26.62 7.14
CA ILE A 56 26.34 -25.81 8.19
C ILE A 56 27.21 -24.74 7.53
N VAL A 57 26.69 -23.51 7.43
CA VAL A 57 27.45 -22.37 6.94
C VAL A 57 28.38 -21.88 8.05
N LYS A 58 29.69 -22.04 7.86
CA LYS A 58 30.70 -21.42 8.74
C LYS A 58 30.64 -19.90 8.58
N LYS A 59 30.28 -19.18 9.66
CA LYS A 59 30.26 -17.71 9.67
C LYS A 59 31.68 -17.18 9.49
N ALA A 60 31.92 -16.45 8.39
CA ALA A 60 33.15 -15.70 8.20
C ALA A 60 33.20 -14.50 9.18
N ALA A 61 34.39 -14.21 9.72
CA ALA A 61 34.59 -13.10 10.65
C ALA A 61 34.27 -11.74 9.98
N PRO A 62 33.60 -10.81 10.68
CA PRO A 62 33.22 -9.53 10.11
C PRO A 62 34.46 -8.68 9.80
N LYS A 63 34.60 -8.25 8.55
CA LYS A 63 35.66 -7.31 8.14
C LYS A 63 35.41 -5.96 8.83
N LYS A 64 36.36 -5.52 9.66
CA LYS A 64 36.34 -4.20 10.30
C LYS A 64 36.47 -3.13 9.23
N LYS A 65 35.36 -2.51 8.83
CA LYS A 65 35.37 -1.28 8.05
C LYS A 65 35.69 -0.13 8.99
N SER A 66 36.88 0.45 8.88
CA SER A 66 37.21 1.70 9.53
C SER A 66 36.42 2.82 8.84
N PHE A 67 35.36 3.30 9.49
CA PHE A 67 34.68 4.52 9.06
C PHE A 67 35.58 5.72 9.36
N LEU A 68 36.43 6.07 8.41
CA LEU A 68 37.09 7.36 8.44
C LEU A 68 36.04 8.41 8.04
N ALA A 69 35.45 9.06 9.04
CA ALA A 69 34.46 10.11 8.84
C ALA A 69 35.10 11.32 8.14
N ARG A 70 34.93 11.42 6.82
CA ARG A 70 35.19 12.67 6.08
C ARG A 70 34.12 13.67 6.49
N LYS A 71 34.52 14.75 7.16
CA LYS A 71 33.63 15.88 7.47
C LYS A 71 33.21 16.55 6.16
N ALA A 72 31.92 16.51 5.84
CA ALA A 72 31.35 17.20 4.68
C ALA A 72 31.26 18.70 4.98
N LYS A 73 31.73 19.53 4.05
CA LYS A 73 31.60 20.99 4.11
C LYS A 73 30.23 21.36 3.55
N ILE A 74 29.30 21.72 4.43
CA ILE A 74 27.95 22.16 4.04
C ILE A 74 28.09 23.56 3.42
N VAL A 75 27.90 23.66 2.11
CA VAL A 75 27.72 24.93 1.42
C VAL A 75 26.22 25.23 1.42
N LYS A 76 25.80 26.30 2.11
CA LYS A 76 24.41 26.77 2.05
C LYS A 76 24.11 27.20 0.62
N LYS A 77 23.16 26.54 -0.03
CA LYS A 77 22.63 27.01 -1.31
C LYS A 77 21.71 28.22 -1.05
N LYS A 78 21.81 29.16 -1.98
CA LYS A 78 21.08 30.41 -2.09
C LYS A 78 19.57 30.14 -2.07
N ASP A 79 18.83 30.94 -1.29
CA ASP A 79 17.37 30.89 -1.21
C ASP A 79 16.77 31.02 -2.61
N ILE A 80 16.02 30.01 -3.01
CA ILE A 80 15.18 30.06 -4.22
C ILE A 80 13.85 30.61 -3.74
N VAL A 81 13.63 31.88 -4.04
CA VAL A 81 12.32 32.53 -4.01
C VAL A 81 11.63 32.15 -5.31
N ASP A 82 10.56 31.37 -5.18
CA ASP A 82 9.28 31.46 -5.88
C ASP A 82 8.51 30.18 -5.53
N ASP A 83 7.67 30.29 -4.51
CA ASP A 83 6.86 29.21 -3.95
C ASP A 83 5.59 29.03 -4.80
N ASP A 84 5.77 28.61 -6.05
CA ASP A 84 4.71 27.99 -6.87
C ASP A 84 4.59 26.49 -6.55
N SER A 85 4.91 26.09 -5.31
CA SER A 85 4.63 24.73 -4.88
C SER A 85 3.13 24.59 -4.64
N PRO A 86 2.50 23.49 -5.12
CA PRO A 86 1.08 23.30 -4.89
C PRO A 86 0.82 23.27 -3.39
N ASP A 87 -0.06 24.15 -2.92
CA ASP A 87 -0.45 24.27 -1.52
C ASP A 87 -0.76 22.87 -0.96
N ILE A 88 -0.01 22.48 0.07
CA ILE A 88 -0.09 21.15 0.69
C ILE A 88 -1.52 20.83 1.16
N THR A 89 -2.31 21.86 1.49
CA THR A 89 -3.71 21.76 1.90
C THR A 89 -4.62 21.26 0.78
N GLN A 90 -4.26 21.47 -0.48
CA GLN A 90 -5.08 21.10 -1.63
C GLN A 90 -4.98 19.62 -2.02
N THR A 91 -4.11 18.85 -1.35
CA THR A 91 -3.96 17.43 -1.67
C THR A 91 -5.18 16.62 -1.21
N PRO A 92 -5.49 15.49 -1.88
CA PRO A 92 -6.63 14.64 -1.53
C PRO A 92 -6.66 14.20 -0.06
N LYS A 93 -5.50 14.08 0.57
CA LYS A 93 -5.39 13.72 1.99
C LYS A 93 -5.97 14.78 2.91
N PHE A 94 -5.63 16.05 2.70
CA PHE A 94 -6.06 17.13 3.59
C PHE A 94 -7.55 17.44 3.37
N LYS A 95 -8.01 17.46 2.12
CA LYS A 95 -9.45 17.55 1.81
C LYS A 95 -10.26 16.43 2.46
N PHE A 96 -9.75 15.20 2.41
CA PHE A 96 -10.41 14.06 3.07
C PHE A 96 -10.44 14.21 4.59
N LEU A 97 -9.35 14.68 5.21
CA LEU A 97 -9.30 14.94 6.66
C LEU A 97 -10.24 16.05 7.09
N GLU A 98 -10.34 17.11 6.29
CA GLU A 98 -11.26 18.22 6.52
C GLU A 98 -12.70 17.72 6.51
N LEU A 99 -13.09 16.92 5.50
CA LEU A 99 -14.40 16.27 5.46
C LEU A 99 -14.67 15.37 6.66
N VAL A 100 -13.69 14.57 7.10
CA VAL A 100 -13.87 13.75 8.30
C VAL A 100 -14.17 14.63 9.52
N ARG A 101 -13.44 15.73 9.69
CA ARG A 101 -13.64 16.66 10.83
C ARG A 101 -14.96 17.42 10.76
N GLU A 102 -15.43 17.77 9.57
CA GLU A 102 -16.73 18.41 9.39
C GLU A 102 -17.89 17.48 9.69
N LEU A 103 -17.71 16.18 9.45
CA LEU A 103 -18.72 15.14 9.68
C LEU A 103 -18.66 14.54 11.08
N ASP A 104 -17.53 14.61 11.74
CA ASP A 104 -17.34 14.07 13.08
C ASP A 104 -18.03 14.98 14.11
N ALA A 105 -19.26 14.61 14.47
CA ALA A 105 -20.01 15.24 15.55
C ALA A 105 -19.58 14.75 16.96
N GLY A 106 -18.44 14.04 17.06
CA GLY A 106 -17.90 13.46 18.29
C GLY A 106 -18.25 11.98 18.49
N ASP A 107 -19.12 11.43 17.65
CA ASP A 107 -19.55 10.03 17.68
C ASP A 107 -18.99 9.23 16.49
N GLY A 108 -18.05 9.81 15.72
CA GLY A 108 -17.44 9.18 14.55
C GLY A 108 -18.29 9.21 13.29
N THR A 109 -17.64 9.01 12.15
CA THR A 109 -18.25 9.16 10.82
C THR A 109 -18.49 7.80 10.15
N SER A 110 -19.66 7.61 9.54
CA SER A 110 -19.96 6.39 8.78
C SER A 110 -19.02 6.25 7.56
N PRO A 111 -18.38 5.08 7.32
CA PRO A 111 -17.50 4.86 6.18
C PRO A 111 -18.18 5.10 4.82
N GLU A 112 -19.42 4.64 4.67
CA GLU A 112 -20.20 4.77 3.43
C GLU A 112 -20.51 6.24 3.14
N GLU A 113 -21.02 6.97 4.14
CA GLU A 113 -21.35 8.39 4.00
C GLU A 113 -20.12 9.25 3.71
N LEU A 114 -18.99 8.93 4.36
CA LEU A 114 -17.72 9.60 4.14
C LEU A 114 -17.23 9.43 2.70
N VAL A 115 -17.35 8.21 2.16
CA VAL A 115 -17.01 7.91 0.77
C VAL A 115 -17.89 8.71 -0.19
N THR A 116 -19.21 8.68 -0.01
CA THR A 116 -20.14 9.40 -0.89
C THR A 116 -19.89 10.92 -0.88
N LYS A 117 -19.65 11.52 0.29
CA LYS A 117 -19.32 12.95 0.39
C LYS A 117 -17.93 13.27 -0.19
N ALA A 118 -16.96 12.38 -0.02
CA ALA A 118 -15.66 12.55 -0.62
C ALA A 118 -15.70 12.47 -2.16
N GLU A 119 -16.54 11.59 -2.74
CA GLU A 119 -16.78 11.57 -4.19
C GLU A 119 -17.42 12.88 -4.67
N ALA A 120 -18.43 13.37 -3.95
CA ALA A 120 -19.08 14.65 -4.25
C ALA A 120 -18.11 15.85 -4.17
N SER A 121 -17.13 15.80 -3.27
CA SER A 121 -16.08 16.83 -3.13
C SER A 121 -14.97 16.74 -4.19
N GLY A 122 -15.04 15.76 -5.10
CA GLY A 122 -14.07 15.57 -6.18
C GLY A 122 -12.78 14.88 -5.75
N ILE A 123 -12.77 14.17 -4.62
CA ILE A 123 -11.60 13.39 -4.18
C ILE A 123 -11.52 12.11 -5.04
N PRO A 124 -10.41 11.88 -5.75
CA PRO A 124 -10.27 10.68 -6.56
C PRO A 124 -10.11 9.43 -5.70
N ARG A 125 -10.90 8.38 -5.98
CA ARG A 125 -10.86 7.06 -5.31
C ARG A 125 -10.90 7.15 -3.77
N PRO A 126 -11.99 7.66 -3.17
CA PRO A 126 -12.03 7.95 -1.74
C PRO A 126 -11.92 6.70 -0.87
N ARG A 127 -12.49 5.54 -1.25
CA ARG A 127 -12.28 4.27 -0.55
C ARG A 127 -10.80 3.90 -0.43
N LEU A 128 -10.03 4.05 -1.51
CA LEU A 128 -8.59 3.77 -1.49
C LEU A 128 -7.83 4.74 -0.59
N GLN A 129 -8.18 6.02 -0.63
CA GLN A 129 -7.56 7.04 0.21
C GLN A 129 -7.85 6.80 1.69
N MET A 130 -9.10 6.47 2.04
CA MET A 130 -9.52 6.06 3.38
C MET A 130 -8.70 4.86 3.88
N ASN A 131 -8.63 3.77 3.10
CA ASN A 131 -7.85 2.58 3.46
C ASN A 131 -6.34 2.87 3.59
N LYS A 132 -5.80 3.80 2.81
CA LYS A 132 -4.41 4.27 2.97
C LYS A 132 -4.22 5.02 4.29
N MET A 133 -5.18 5.83 4.69
CA MET A 133 -5.10 6.60 5.94
C MET A 133 -5.29 5.71 7.17
N ILE A 134 -6.17 4.72 7.11
CA ILE A 134 -6.33 3.69 8.15
C ILE A 134 -5.04 2.89 8.33
N ARG A 135 -4.45 2.39 7.24
CA ARG A 135 -3.15 1.67 7.31
C ARG A 135 -1.99 2.49 7.87
N ARG A 136 -2.07 3.82 7.76
CA ARG A 136 -1.07 4.75 8.32
C ARG A 136 -1.37 5.16 9.76
N GLY A 137 -2.45 4.66 10.36
CA GLY A 137 -2.88 5.02 11.71
C GLY A 137 -3.36 6.48 11.84
N ILE A 138 -3.73 7.12 10.73
CA ILE A 138 -4.26 8.49 10.72
C ILE A 138 -5.76 8.48 11.04
N LEU A 139 -6.45 7.44 10.54
CA LEU A 139 -7.83 7.14 10.86
C LEU A 139 -7.87 5.78 11.55
N TYR A 140 -8.85 5.57 12.42
CA TYR A 140 -9.13 4.27 12.99
C TYR A 140 -10.63 3.98 12.95
N ILE A 141 -10.97 2.69 12.99
CA ILE A 141 -12.36 2.23 13.01
C ILE A 141 -12.69 1.82 14.44
N HIS A 142 -13.72 2.42 15.02
CA HIS A 142 -14.27 2.04 16.32
C HIS A 142 -15.79 1.90 16.18
N GLU A 143 -16.35 0.78 16.62
CA GLU A 143 -17.80 0.49 16.52
C GLU A 143 -18.39 0.67 15.11
N GLY A 144 -17.60 0.37 14.08
CA GLY A 144 -18.02 0.52 12.67
C GLY A 144 -17.99 1.96 12.14
N LYS A 145 -17.53 2.92 12.94
CA LYS A 145 -17.37 4.33 12.58
C LYS A 145 -15.90 4.72 12.49
N ILE A 146 -15.63 5.72 11.68
CA ILE A 146 -14.28 6.23 11.44
C ILE A 146 -14.02 7.43 12.34
N HIS A 147 -12.88 7.40 13.00
CA HIS A 147 -12.39 8.47 13.85
C HIS A 147 -10.98 8.90 13.41
N VAL A 148 -10.62 10.14 13.72
CA VAL A 148 -9.26 10.64 13.53
C VAL A 148 -8.46 10.33 14.79
N THR A 149 -7.25 9.78 14.61
CA THR A 149 -6.30 9.49 15.70
C THR A 149 -5.76 10.75 16.36
#